data_AF-A0A820AV34-F1
#
_entry.id   AF-A0A820AV34-F1
#
_cell.length_a   1.000
_cell.length_b   1.000
_cell.length_c   1.000
_cell.angle_alpha   90.00
_cell.angle_beta   90.00
_cell.angle_gamma   90.00
#
_symmetry.space_group_name_H-M   'P 1'
#
loop_
_entity.id
_entity.type
_entity.pdbx_description
1 polymer ?
#
loop_
_entity_poly.entity_id
_entity_poly.type
_entity_poly.pdbx_seq_one_letter_code
_entity_poly.pdbx_strand_id
1 'polypeptide(L)'
;MLDSSLDYIQAIPDHESLPEHGQSLSNVCRDVLNYVMPYSYGNRHPRFWGWVFDAGTLCGVLADMIASAMNANTGSSTHSPILVERTVIKWMRQLFGFTHENSGGLIVSGTSMATVLCMAAARQRALTKVRQDGLVNKPRLITYASTETHICVVRALEILGLG
;
A
#
# COMPACT_ATOMS: atom_id res chain seq x y z
N MET A 1 22.35 -7.79 30.89
CA MET A 1 21.49 -8.88 30.40
C MET A 1 21.05 -8.46 29.01
N LEU A 2 21.94 -8.71 28.03
CA LEU A 2 21.77 -8.28 26.65
C LEU A 2 20.76 -9.23 26.00
N ASP A 3 19.67 -8.61 25.56
CA ASP A 3 18.68 -8.99 24.55
C ASP A 3 18.77 -10.41 23.94
N SER A 4 18.05 -11.37 24.54
CA SER A 4 17.76 -12.68 23.95
C SER A 4 16.60 -12.62 22.92
N SER A 5 16.17 -11.43 22.50
CA SER A 5 15.12 -11.23 21.49
C SER A 5 15.67 -10.95 20.09
N LEU A 6 16.95 -11.23 19.83
CA LEU A 6 17.53 -11.13 18.48
C LEU A 6 17.95 -12.47 17.89
N ASP A 7 17.96 -13.56 18.68
CA ASP A 7 18.37 -14.89 18.21
C ASP A 7 17.41 -15.48 17.15
N TYR A 8 16.16 -15.02 17.08
CA TYR A 8 15.18 -15.49 16.08
C TYR A 8 15.33 -14.84 14.70
N ILE A 9 16.06 -13.72 14.60
CA ILE A 9 16.27 -13.00 13.32
C ILE A 9 17.34 -13.73 12.46
N GLN A 10 18.12 -14.65 13.04
CA GLN A 10 19.18 -15.39 12.33
C GLN A 10 18.68 -16.56 11.45
N ALA A 11 17.36 -16.79 11.36
CA ALA A 11 16.83 -17.92 10.61
C ALA A 11 16.79 -17.67 9.09
N ILE A 12 16.64 -16.43 8.65
CA ILE A 12 16.79 -16.08 7.24
C ILE A 12 18.29 -15.83 7.00
N PRO A 13 18.93 -16.48 6.02
CA PRO A 13 20.35 -16.27 5.74
C PRO A 13 20.61 -14.87 5.16
N ASP A 14 20.62 -13.84 6.02
CA ASP A 14 20.84 -12.44 5.64
C ASP A 14 22.29 -12.16 5.15
N HIS A 15 23.14 -13.18 5.18
CA HIS A 15 24.55 -13.16 4.79
C HIS A 15 24.87 -14.05 3.57
N GLU A 16 23.87 -14.71 2.97
CA GLU A 16 24.11 -15.50 1.76
C GLU A 16 24.26 -14.61 0.53
N SER A 17 25.27 -14.92 -0.29
CA SER A 17 25.42 -14.32 -1.61
C SER A 17 24.29 -14.76 -2.54
N LEU A 18 23.88 -13.89 -3.48
CA LEU A 18 22.94 -14.24 -4.54
C LEU A 18 23.37 -15.55 -5.24
N PRO A 19 22.52 -16.61 -5.25
CA PRO A 19 22.92 -17.88 -5.85
C PRO A 19 23.07 -17.76 -7.37
N GLU A 20 24.17 -18.30 -7.91
CA GLU A 20 24.45 -18.29 -9.36
C GLU A 20 23.57 -19.28 -10.15
N HIS A 21 22.96 -20.23 -9.44
CA HIS A 21 22.12 -21.27 -10.02
C HIS A 21 20.78 -21.37 -9.28
N GLY A 22 19.71 -21.63 -10.04
CA GLY A 22 18.38 -21.84 -9.48
C GLY A 22 18.31 -23.12 -8.64
N GLN A 23 17.37 -23.14 -7.70
CA GLN A 23 17.04 -24.31 -6.88
C GLN A 23 15.68 -24.87 -7.27
N SER A 24 15.40 -26.12 -6.88
CA SER A 24 14.08 -26.71 -7.11
C SER A 24 13.01 -25.99 -6.29
N LEU A 25 11.78 -25.91 -6.82
CA LEU A 25 10.65 -25.32 -6.09
C LEU A 25 10.43 -25.99 -4.73
N SER A 26 10.66 -27.31 -4.62
CA SER A 26 10.53 -28.03 -3.36
C SER A 26 11.53 -27.57 -2.29
N ASN A 27 12.75 -27.18 -2.70
CA ASN A 27 13.73 -26.63 -1.76
C ASN A 27 13.30 -25.24 -1.32
N VAL A 28 12.88 -24.38 -2.25
CA VAL A 28 12.36 -23.04 -1.93
C VAL A 28 11.16 -23.12 -0.97
N CYS A 29 10.21 -24.02 -1.22
CA CYS A 29 9.08 -24.21 -0.31
C CYS A 29 9.53 -24.69 1.07
N ARG A 30 10.52 -25.58 1.15
CA ARG A 30 11.09 -26.04 2.43
C ARG A 30 11.72 -24.86 3.19
N ASP A 31 12.43 -23.99 2.49
CA ASP A 31 13.05 -22.81 3.10
C ASP A 31 11.99 -21.82 3.60
N VAL A 32 10.92 -21.57 2.84
CA VAL A 32 9.78 -20.76 3.29
C VAL A 32 9.15 -21.34 4.57
N LEU A 33 8.95 -22.66 4.62
CA LEU A 33 8.36 -23.34 5.79
C LEU A 33 9.26 -23.27 7.02
N ASN A 34 10.59 -23.34 6.84
CA ASN A 34 11.56 -23.40 7.94
C ASN A 34 12.00 -22.02 8.43
N TYR A 35 12.16 -21.06 7.51
CA TYR A 35 12.85 -19.79 7.77
C TYR A 35 11.97 -18.55 7.62
N VAL A 36 10.81 -18.64 6.95
CA VAL A 36 9.93 -17.47 6.74
C VAL A 36 8.66 -17.57 7.58
N MET A 37 7.86 -18.63 7.41
CA MET A 37 6.56 -18.72 8.10
C MET A 37 6.63 -18.73 9.64
N PRO A 38 7.60 -19.41 10.29
CA PRO A 38 7.66 -19.45 11.75
C PRO A 38 7.95 -18.08 12.39
N TYR A 39 8.55 -17.15 11.64
CA TYR A 39 9.05 -15.87 12.14
C TYR A 39 8.19 -14.68 11.67
N SER A 40 6.90 -14.91 11.41
CA SER A 40 5.95 -13.85 11.11
C SER A 40 5.66 -12.94 12.32
N TYR A 41 5.10 -11.75 12.09
CA TYR A 41 4.76 -10.77 13.12
C TYR A 41 3.73 -11.27 14.17
N GLY A 42 3.08 -12.42 13.92
CA GLY A 42 2.14 -13.03 14.86
C GLY A 42 0.76 -12.37 14.91
N ASN A 43 0.45 -11.46 13.99
CA ASN A 43 -0.81 -10.71 13.90
C ASN A 43 -2.08 -11.56 13.68
N ARG A 44 -1.91 -12.87 13.45
CA ARG A 44 -3.02 -13.84 13.37
C ARG A 44 -3.45 -14.37 14.74
N HIS A 45 -2.65 -14.15 15.78
CA HIS A 45 -2.92 -14.68 17.12
C HIS A 45 -3.94 -13.78 17.86
N PRO A 46 -4.96 -14.32 18.56
CA PRO A 46 -6.02 -13.51 19.20
C PRO A 46 -5.54 -12.59 20.35
N ARG A 47 -4.34 -12.85 20.87
CA ARG A 47 -3.64 -11.99 21.86
C ARG A 47 -2.67 -10.99 21.22
N PHE A 48 -2.71 -10.82 19.91
CA PHE A 48 -1.97 -9.77 19.24
C PHE A 48 -2.79 -8.47 19.29
N TRP A 49 -2.32 -7.48 20.05
CA TRP A 49 -3.00 -6.19 20.25
C TRP A 49 -2.13 -5.00 19.85
N GLY A 50 -1.12 -5.23 19.01
CA GLY A 50 -0.21 -4.19 18.54
C GLY A 50 -0.65 -3.59 17.21
N TRP A 51 -0.56 -2.27 17.09
CA TRP A 51 -0.73 -1.54 15.81
C TRP A 51 -2.06 -1.83 15.09
N VAL A 52 -2.12 -1.45 13.80
CA VAL A 52 -3.27 -1.67 12.92
C VAL A 52 -2.89 -2.73 11.89
N PHE A 53 -2.82 -3.99 12.32
CA PHE A 53 -2.64 -5.14 11.43
C PHE A 53 -3.96 -5.89 11.26
N ASP A 54 -4.23 -6.31 10.03
CA ASP A 54 -5.28 -7.29 9.76
C ASP A 54 -4.75 -8.72 10.01
N ALA A 55 -5.59 -9.64 10.47
CA ALA A 55 -5.27 -11.06 10.56
C ALA A 55 -5.36 -11.77 9.19
N GLY A 56 -5.96 -11.11 8.20
CA GLY A 56 -6.24 -11.65 6.88
C GLY A 56 -7.50 -12.52 6.88
N THR A 57 -8.11 -12.69 5.70
CA THR A 57 -9.28 -13.56 5.51
C THR A 57 -8.99 -14.62 4.46
N LEU A 58 -9.69 -15.76 4.53
CA LEU A 58 -9.57 -16.80 3.49
C LEU A 58 -9.96 -16.27 2.11
N CYS A 59 -11.00 -15.43 2.04
CA CYS A 59 -11.41 -14.77 0.80
C CYS A 59 -10.29 -13.88 0.24
N GLY A 60 -9.59 -13.13 1.11
CA GLY A 60 -8.43 -12.31 0.71
C GLY A 60 -7.30 -13.16 0.11
N VAL A 61 -6.93 -14.25 0.78
CA VAL A 61 -5.90 -15.18 0.27
C VAL A 61 -6.27 -15.72 -1.12
N LEU A 62 -7.52 -16.17 -1.31
CA LEU A 62 -7.98 -16.66 -2.61
C LEU A 62 -7.98 -15.56 -3.68
N ALA A 63 -8.39 -14.34 -3.32
CA ALA A 63 -8.34 -13.21 -4.23
C ALA A 63 -6.90 -12.87 -4.66
N ASP A 64 -5.95 -12.88 -3.72
CA ASP A 64 -4.53 -12.64 -4.01
C ASP A 64 -3.91 -13.75 -4.87
N MET A 65 -4.29 -15.01 -4.64
CA MET A 65 -3.89 -16.13 -5.49
C MET A 65 -4.40 -15.95 -6.93
N ILE A 66 -5.67 -15.58 -7.11
CA ILE A 66 -6.26 -15.33 -8.43
C ILE A 66 -5.58 -14.13 -9.10
N ALA A 67 -5.41 -13.03 -8.39
CA ALA A 67 -4.74 -11.84 -8.92
C ALA A 67 -3.29 -12.15 -9.36
N SER A 68 -2.57 -12.92 -8.56
CA SER A 68 -1.21 -13.37 -8.88
C SER A 68 -1.18 -14.29 -10.09
N ALA A 69 -2.14 -15.23 -10.22
CA ALA A 69 -2.24 -16.11 -11.37
C ALA A 69 -2.60 -15.35 -12.66
N MET A 70 -3.44 -14.31 -12.56
CA MET A 70 -3.79 -13.46 -13.70
C MET A 70 -2.62 -12.56 -14.13
N ASN A 71 -1.72 -12.20 -13.19
CA ASN A 71 -0.55 -11.36 -13.41
C ASN A 71 -0.85 -10.12 -14.29
N ALA A 72 -1.99 -9.47 -14.02
CA ALA A 72 -2.54 -8.47 -14.91
C ALA A 72 -1.90 -7.09 -14.68
N ASN A 73 -1.43 -6.47 -15.75
CA ASN A 73 -1.05 -5.06 -15.73
C ASN A 73 -2.30 -4.18 -15.96
N THR A 74 -2.63 -3.31 -15.02
CA THR A 74 -3.81 -2.42 -15.06
C THR A 74 -3.50 -1.02 -15.61
N GLY A 75 -2.32 -0.81 -16.22
CA GLY A 75 -1.88 0.48 -16.73
C GLY A 75 -2.45 0.88 -18.10
N SER A 76 -3.02 -0.05 -18.86
CA SER A 76 -3.61 0.23 -20.17
C SER A 76 -4.72 -0.77 -20.56
N SER A 77 -5.55 -0.37 -21.53
CA SER A 77 -6.68 -1.15 -22.09
C SER A 77 -7.79 -1.47 -21.09
N THR A 78 -8.95 -1.97 -21.55
CA THR A 78 -10.05 -2.42 -20.67
C THR A 78 -10.09 -3.94 -20.61
N HIS A 79 -9.88 -4.51 -19.43
CA HIS A 79 -9.93 -5.96 -19.16
C HIS A 79 -10.56 -6.24 -17.80
N SER A 80 -10.78 -7.52 -17.47
CA SER A 80 -11.58 -7.94 -16.31
C SER A 80 -11.12 -7.34 -14.97
N PRO A 81 -9.82 -7.32 -14.60
CA PRO A 81 -9.34 -6.65 -13.39
C PRO A 81 -9.77 -5.18 -13.27
N ILE A 82 -9.71 -4.41 -14.36
CA ILE A 82 -10.12 -3.00 -14.37
C ILE A 82 -11.63 -2.87 -14.17
N LEU A 83 -12.43 -3.80 -14.71
CA LEU A 83 -13.88 -3.81 -14.51
C LEU A 83 -14.26 -4.16 -13.06
N VAL A 84 -13.52 -5.07 -12.44
CA VAL A 84 -13.68 -5.40 -11.01
C VAL A 84 -13.31 -4.19 -10.15
N GLU A 85 -12.17 -3.55 -10.38
CA GLU A 85 -11.75 -2.34 -9.67
C GLU A 85 -12.82 -1.23 -9.76
N ARG A 86 -13.32 -0.94 -10.96
CA ARG A 86 -14.39 0.04 -11.19
C ARG A 86 -15.67 -0.30 -10.42
N THR A 87 -15.99 -1.59 -10.29
CA THR A 87 -17.16 -2.06 -9.54
C THR A 87 -16.97 -1.83 -8.04
N VAL A 88 -15.79 -2.15 -7.50
CA VAL A 88 -15.45 -1.88 -6.09
C VAL A 88 -15.47 -0.38 -5.79
N ILE A 89 -14.88 0.45 -6.67
CA ILE A 89 -14.94 1.92 -6.53
C ILE A 89 -16.39 2.40 -6.54
N LYS A 90 -17.24 1.88 -7.42
CA LYS A 90 -18.67 2.22 -7.45
C LYS A 90 -19.36 1.90 -6.12
N TRP A 91 -19.09 0.73 -5.52
CA TRP A 91 -19.64 0.36 -4.21
C TRP A 91 -19.12 1.26 -3.09
N MET A 92 -17.82 1.59 -3.09
CA MET A 92 -17.25 2.52 -2.09
C MET A 92 -17.88 3.91 -2.19
N ARG A 93 -18.08 4.43 -3.40
CA ARG A 93 -18.79 5.71 -3.61
C ARG A 93 -20.20 5.68 -3.02
N GLN A 94 -20.93 4.59 -3.21
CA GLN A 94 -22.28 4.43 -2.64
C GLN A 94 -22.22 4.39 -1.12
N LEU A 95 -21.27 3.63 -0.54
CA LEU A 95 -21.09 3.50 0.90
C LEU A 95 -20.81 4.85 1.57
N PHE A 96 -19.99 5.71 0.95
CA PHE A 96 -19.62 7.03 1.47
C PHE A 96 -20.54 8.17 1.00
N GLY A 97 -21.63 7.88 0.29
CA GLY A 97 -22.59 8.89 -0.16
C GLY A 97 -22.10 9.80 -1.31
N PHE A 98 -21.06 9.40 -2.05
CA PHE A 98 -20.57 10.11 -3.24
C PHE A 98 -21.37 9.73 -4.48
N THR A 99 -22.60 10.22 -4.56
CA THR A 99 -23.58 9.88 -5.61
C THR A 99 -23.43 10.67 -6.91
N HIS A 100 -22.55 11.67 -6.95
CA HIS A 100 -22.37 12.49 -8.14
C HIS A 100 -21.80 11.66 -9.31
N GLU A 101 -22.36 11.82 -10.52
CA GLU A 101 -22.00 11.00 -11.69
C GLU A 101 -20.51 11.08 -12.03
N ASN A 102 -19.94 12.29 -11.95
CA ASN A 102 -18.52 12.54 -12.19
C ASN A 102 -17.57 12.14 -11.03
N SER A 103 -18.07 11.56 -9.94
CA SER A 103 -17.21 11.05 -8.86
C SER A 103 -16.52 9.76 -9.29
N GLY A 104 -15.22 9.64 -9.02
CA GLY A 104 -14.43 8.45 -9.33
C GLY A 104 -13.57 8.04 -8.15
N GLY A 105 -12.59 7.17 -8.42
CA GLY A 105 -11.62 6.71 -7.44
C GLY A 105 -10.50 5.93 -8.10
N LEU A 106 -9.53 5.52 -7.29
CA LEU A 106 -8.43 4.66 -7.69
C LEU A 106 -8.05 3.79 -6.49
N ILE A 107 -7.80 2.49 -6.72
CA ILE A 107 -7.21 1.63 -5.69
C ILE A 107 -5.69 1.83 -5.72
N VAL A 108 -5.08 2.02 -4.56
CA VAL A 108 -3.65 2.30 -4.41
C VAL A 108 -3.03 1.41 -3.34
N SER A 109 -1.70 1.35 -3.31
CA SER A 109 -0.90 0.49 -2.42
C SER A 109 -1.01 0.81 -0.92
N GLY A 110 -1.86 1.76 -0.52
CA GLY A 110 -2.15 2.07 0.87
C GLY A 110 -2.51 3.53 1.12
N THR A 111 -2.89 3.83 2.36
CA THR A 111 -3.37 5.15 2.77
C THR A 111 -2.35 6.25 2.50
N SER A 112 -1.05 6.01 2.68
CA SER A 112 -0.01 7.01 2.40
C SER A 112 -0.03 7.48 0.94
N MET A 113 -0.16 6.55 -0.02
CA MET A 113 -0.27 6.90 -1.44
C MET A 113 -1.61 7.56 -1.75
N ALA A 114 -2.70 7.12 -1.12
CA ALA A 114 -3.99 7.79 -1.26
C ALA A 114 -3.90 9.25 -0.79
N THR A 115 -3.24 9.52 0.35
CA THR A 115 -3.00 10.88 0.86
C THR A 115 -2.20 11.72 -0.12
N VAL A 116 -1.12 11.20 -0.71
CA VAL A 116 -0.35 11.91 -1.75
C VAL A 116 -1.23 12.29 -2.93
N LEU A 117 -2.03 11.34 -3.46
CA LEU A 117 -2.90 11.63 -4.61
C LEU A 117 -4.01 12.63 -4.28
N CYS A 118 -4.64 12.52 -3.11
CA CYS A 118 -5.66 13.45 -2.65
C CYS A 118 -5.08 14.88 -2.50
N MET A 119 -3.90 15.02 -1.90
CA MET A 119 -3.23 16.32 -1.75
C MET A 119 -2.78 16.87 -3.11
N ALA A 120 -2.30 16.02 -4.01
CA ALA A 120 -1.96 16.42 -5.38
C ALA A 120 -3.19 16.93 -6.16
N ALA A 121 -4.33 16.25 -6.03
CA ALA A 121 -5.59 16.66 -6.63
C ALA A 121 -6.09 17.99 -6.04
N ALA A 122 -6.02 18.16 -4.71
CA ALA A 122 -6.36 19.42 -4.04
C ALA A 122 -5.46 20.57 -4.51
N ARG A 123 -4.15 20.36 -4.61
CA ARG A 123 -3.18 21.33 -5.16
C ARG A 123 -3.52 21.71 -6.60
N GLN A 124 -3.82 20.73 -7.44
CA GLN A 124 -4.20 20.95 -8.84
C GLN A 124 -5.51 21.76 -8.96
N ARG A 125 -6.44 21.57 -8.03
CA ARG A 125 -7.69 22.35 -7.97
C ARG A 125 -7.46 23.78 -7.46
N ALA A 126 -6.56 23.95 -6.49
CA ALA A 126 -6.28 25.25 -5.86
C ALA A 126 -5.40 26.17 -6.71
N LEU A 127 -4.49 25.60 -7.53
CA LEU A 127 -3.51 26.36 -8.31
C LEU A 127 -3.71 26.17 -9.82
N THR A 128 -3.88 27.27 -10.54
CA THR A 128 -3.97 27.25 -12.00
C THR A 128 -2.64 26.83 -12.63
N LYS A 129 -2.70 25.85 -13.56
CA LYS A 129 -1.56 25.37 -14.35
C LYS A 129 -0.34 24.86 -13.54
N VAL A 130 -0.52 24.44 -12.29
CA VAL A 130 0.59 23.96 -11.43
C VAL A 130 1.31 22.73 -12.01
N ARG A 131 0.60 21.89 -12.77
CA ARG A 131 1.21 20.74 -13.45
C ARG A 131 2.21 21.15 -14.55
N GLN A 132 1.98 22.29 -15.21
CA GLN A 132 2.83 22.79 -16.28
C GLN A 132 3.93 23.71 -15.75
N ASP A 133 3.55 24.65 -14.89
CA ASP A 133 4.41 25.75 -14.46
C ASP A 133 5.22 25.40 -13.19
N GLY A 134 4.86 24.32 -12.50
CA GLY A 134 5.36 24.01 -11.17
C GLY A 134 4.83 24.97 -10.10
N LEU A 135 5.49 24.98 -8.94
CA LEU A 135 5.12 25.76 -7.76
C LEU A 135 5.78 27.15 -7.69
N VAL A 136 6.82 27.38 -8.48
CA VAL A 136 7.55 28.65 -8.49
C VAL A 136 6.59 29.77 -8.90
N ASN A 137 6.62 30.89 -8.16
CA ASN A 137 5.75 32.06 -8.37
C ASN A 137 4.23 31.79 -8.22
N LYS A 138 3.82 30.65 -7.64
CA LYS A 138 2.42 30.39 -7.27
C LYS A 138 2.14 30.90 -5.85
N PRO A 139 0.89 31.24 -5.50
CA PRO A 139 0.52 31.54 -4.12
C PRO A 139 0.90 30.39 -3.18
N ARG A 140 1.41 30.74 -2.00
CA ARG A 140 1.71 29.76 -0.96
C ARG A 140 0.42 29.09 -0.48
N LEU A 141 0.37 27.76 -0.56
CA LEU A 141 -0.72 26.98 0.01
C LEU A 141 -0.51 26.76 1.51
N ILE A 142 -1.60 26.71 2.27
CA ILE A 142 -1.61 26.42 3.70
C ILE A 142 -2.50 25.20 3.94
N THR A 143 -1.97 24.20 4.64
CA THR A 143 -2.67 22.97 5.00
C THR A 143 -2.98 22.96 6.48
N TYR A 144 -4.19 22.51 6.84
CA TYR A 144 -4.63 22.36 8.23
C TYR A 144 -4.90 20.88 8.50
N ALA A 145 -4.49 20.40 9.67
CA ALA A 145 -4.72 19.05 10.14
C ALA A 145 -4.78 19.02 11.68
N SER A 146 -5.30 17.93 12.25
CA SER A 146 -5.26 17.68 13.70
C SER A 146 -3.81 17.46 14.17
N THR A 147 -3.54 17.68 15.47
CA THR A 147 -2.27 17.27 16.09
C THR A 147 -2.10 15.75 16.09
N GLU A 148 -3.21 15.01 16.07
CA GLU A 148 -3.24 13.54 16.03
C GLU A 148 -3.23 12.96 14.61
N THR A 149 -2.97 13.79 13.58
CA THR A 149 -2.97 13.31 12.20
C THR A 149 -1.83 12.31 11.98
N HIS A 150 -2.10 11.29 11.16
CA HIS A 150 -1.08 10.32 10.80
C HIS A 150 0.07 10.98 10.03
N ILE A 151 1.31 10.58 10.33
CA ILE A 151 2.54 11.14 9.75
C ILE A 151 2.59 11.12 8.21
N CYS A 152 1.79 10.27 7.56
CA CYS A 152 1.69 10.23 6.10
C CYS A 152 1.19 11.55 5.48
N VAL A 153 0.44 12.38 6.22
CA VAL A 153 0.01 13.69 5.74
C VAL A 153 1.20 14.63 5.59
N VAL A 154 2.08 14.70 6.59
CA VAL A 154 3.30 15.52 6.55
C VAL A 154 4.20 15.04 5.41
N ARG A 155 4.45 13.72 5.33
CA ARG A 155 5.25 13.13 4.23
C ARG A 155 4.66 13.41 2.85
N ALA A 156 3.34 13.44 2.72
CA ALA A 156 2.71 13.78 1.45
C ALA A 156 2.97 15.24 1.04
N LEU A 157 2.99 16.18 2.00
CA LEU A 157 3.32 17.58 1.73
C LEU A 157 4.79 17.74 1.31
N GLU A 158 5.71 17.04 1.99
CA GLU A 158 7.14 17.01 1.66
C GLU A 158 7.36 16.49 0.23
N ILE A 159 6.76 15.34 -0.11
CA ILE A 159 6.85 14.74 -1.46
C ILE A 159 6.29 15.67 -2.54
N LEU A 160 5.25 16.45 -2.23
CA LEU A 160 4.60 17.36 -3.17
C LEU A 160 5.24 18.75 -3.23
N GLY A 161 6.27 19.02 -2.42
CA GLY A 161 6.95 20.32 -2.35
C GLY A 161 6.09 21.43 -1.75
N LEU A 162 5.15 21.10 -0.86
CA LEU A 162 4.24 22.06 -0.23
C LEU A 162 4.72 22.53 1.16
N GLY A 163 5.82 21.98 1.64
CA GLY A 163 6.43 22.25 2.94
C GLY A 163 7.38 21.12 3.28
#